data_AF-A0A7Y3H7G7-F1
#
_entry.id   AF-A0A7Y3H7G7-F1
#
_cell.length_a   1.000
_cell.length_b   1.000
_cell.length_c   1.000
_cell.angle_alpha   90.00
_cell.angle_beta   90.00
_cell.angle_gamma   90.00
#
_symmetry.space_group_name_H-M   'P 1'
#
loop_
_entity.id
_entity.type
_entity.pdbx_description
1 polymer ?
#
loop_
_entity_poly.entity_id
_entity_poly.type
_entity_poly.pdbx_seq_one_letter_code
_entity_poly.pdbx_strand_id
1 'polypeptide(L)'
;MYSLPGGGYLIDSPGVWEFGLWKLENHELESGFIEFRRHLGHCRFNDCRHLSEPACAIKAAAGAGEILEWRYAAYCRLADQNRD
;
A
#
# COMPACT_ATOMS: atom_id res chain seq x y z
N MET A 1 -6.31 3.73 -28.26
CA MET A 1 -6.15 5.01 -27.53
C MET A 1 -7.24 5.95 -28.02
N TYR A 2 -8.06 6.45 -27.10
CA TYR A 2 -9.26 7.23 -27.40
C TYR A 2 -9.07 8.66 -26.92
N SER A 3 -9.37 9.67 -27.74
CA SER A 3 -9.32 11.08 -27.31
C SER A 3 -10.55 11.43 -26.48
N LEU A 4 -10.38 12.15 -25.37
CA LEU A 4 -11.49 12.58 -24.51
C LEU A 4 -11.97 14.00 -24.88
N PRO A 5 -13.29 14.29 -24.79
CA PRO A 5 -13.79 15.65 -24.85
C PRO A 5 -13.18 16.49 -23.72
N GLY A 6 -12.52 17.61 -24.06
CA GLY A 6 -11.79 18.44 -23.10
C GLY A 6 -10.28 18.17 -23.04
N GLY A 7 -9.77 17.22 -23.82
CA GLY A 7 -8.35 16.91 -23.95
C GLY A 7 -7.91 15.69 -23.13
N GLY A 8 -6.73 15.18 -23.46
CA GLY A 8 -6.23 13.92 -22.91
C GLY A 8 -6.67 12.69 -23.72
N TYR A 9 -6.10 11.55 -23.36
CA TYR A 9 -6.30 10.28 -24.05
C TYR A 9 -6.52 9.15 -23.06
N LEU A 10 -7.49 8.28 -23.35
CA LEU A 10 -7.74 7.03 -22.65
C LEU A 10 -7.02 5.90 -23.38
N ILE A 11 -6.13 5.20 -22.67
CA ILE A 11 -5.58 3.93 -23.10
C ILE A 11 -6.45 2.85 -22.48
N ASP A 12 -7.12 2.08 -23.32
CA ASP A 12 -7.93 0.94 -22.91
C ASP A 12 -7.44 -0.28 -23.70
N SER A 13 -7.00 -1.31 -22.99
CA SER A 13 -6.56 -2.59 -23.54
C SER A 13 -6.95 -3.69 -22.56
N PRO A 14 -7.24 -4.92 -23.03
CA PRO A 14 -7.66 -6.02 -22.16
C PRO A 14 -6.73 -6.24 -20.95
N GLY A 15 -5.41 -6.08 -21.14
CA GLY A 15 -4.40 -6.28 -20.09
C GLY A 15 -4.33 -5.20 -19.01
N VAL A 16 -5.07 -4.09 -19.14
CA VAL A 16 -5.05 -3.03 -18.10
C VAL A 16 -5.68 -3.52 -16.78
N TRP A 17 -6.59 -4.49 -16.87
CA TRP A 17 -7.25 -5.13 -15.72
C TRP A 17 -6.46 -6.30 -15.14
N GLU A 18 -5.51 -6.83 -15.91
CA GLU A 18 -4.56 -7.88 -15.49
C GLU A 18 -3.25 -7.29 -14.94
N PHE A 19 -3.15 -5.95 -14.90
CA PHE A 19 -1.97 -5.23 -14.44
C PHE A 19 -1.88 -5.29 -12.90
N GLY A 20 -1.25 -6.36 -12.39
CA GLY A 20 -0.90 -6.49 -10.98
C GLY A 20 0.31 -5.64 -10.59
N LEU A 21 0.63 -5.66 -9.30
CA LEU A 21 1.93 -5.17 -8.83
C LEU A 21 2.99 -6.22 -9.15
N TRP A 22 4.15 -5.76 -9.63
CA TRP A 22 5.36 -6.59 -9.66
C TRP A 22 5.78 -6.93 -8.23
N LYS A 23 6.70 -7.88 -8.07
CA LYS A 23 7.27 -8.14 -6.74
C LYS A 23 8.00 -6.89 -6.26
N LEU A 24 7.52 -6.30 -5.17
CA LEU A 24 8.04 -5.09 -4.57
C LEU A 24 8.85 -5.44 -3.32
N GLU A 25 9.89 -4.68 -3.03
CA GLU A 25 10.50 -4.70 -1.71
C GLU A 25 9.52 -4.11 -0.67
N ASN A 26 9.68 -4.49 0.60
CA ASN A 26 8.77 -4.08 1.67
C ASN A 26 8.64 -2.54 1.76
N HIS A 27 9.77 -1.84 1.66
CA HIS A 27 9.81 -0.37 1.69
C HIS A 27 9.11 0.29 0.49
N GLU A 28 9.13 -0.35 -0.68
CA GLU A 28 8.46 0.16 -1.87
C GLU A 28 6.94 0.05 -1.69
N LEU A 29 6.47 -1.08 -1.17
CA LEU A 29 5.06 -1.28 -0.87
C LEU A 29 4.56 -0.28 0.19
N GLU A 30 5.30 -0.11 1.29
CA GLU A 30 5.00 0.87 2.33
C GLU A 30 4.91 2.31 1.78
N SER A 31 5.80 2.66 0.83
CA SER A 31 5.84 4.00 0.24
C SER A 31 4.59 4.37 -0.58
N GLY A 32 3.88 3.35 -1.08
CA GLY A 32 2.60 3.49 -1.78
C GLY A 32 1.44 3.91 -0.88
N PHE A 33 1.58 3.73 0.44
CA PHE A 33 0.59 4.14 1.44
C PHE A 33 1.01 5.48 2.07
N ILE A 34 0.53 6.59 1.50
CA ILE A 34 0.95 7.95 1.88
C ILE A 34 0.74 8.21 3.39
N GLU A 35 -0.33 7.69 3.97
CA GLU A 35 -0.63 7.80 5.39
C GLU A 35 0.41 7.13 6.31
N PHE A 36 1.18 6.14 5.81
CA PHE A 36 2.22 5.49 6.60
C PHE A 36 3.41 6.41 6.86
N ARG A 37 3.67 7.40 5.98
CA ARG A 37 4.86 8.25 6.02
C ARG A 37 5.11 8.93 7.37
N ARG A 38 4.05 9.26 8.11
CA ARG A 38 4.13 9.89 9.45
C ARG A 38 4.50 8.93 10.57
N HIS A 39 4.43 7.63 10.31
CA HIS A 39 4.55 6.55 11.30
C HIS A 39 5.71 5.59 10.98
N LEU A 40 6.26 5.64 9.76
CA LEU A 40 7.47 4.89 9.39
C LEU A 40 8.66 5.30 10.26
N GLY A 41 9.50 4.32 10.62
CA GLY A 41 10.64 4.53 11.53
C GLY A 41 10.29 4.67 13.01
N HIS A 42 9.01 4.71 13.37
CA HIS A 42 8.54 4.76 14.76
C HIS A 42 8.15 3.39 15.33
N CYS A 43 8.36 2.32 14.58
CA CYS A 43 8.17 0.96 15.09
C CYS A 43 9.27 0.59 16.08
N ARG A 44 8.96 -0.33 17.00
CA ARG A 44 9.95 -0.87 17.94
C ARG A 44 11.11 -1.60 17.23
N PHE A 45 10.81 -2.26 16.11
CA PHE A 45 11.77 -3.04 15.33
C PHE A 45 12.06 -2.33 14.01
N ASN A 46 13.33 -2.30 13.62
CA ASN A 46 13.79 -1.65 12.37
C ASN A 46 13.37 -2.42 11.11
N ASP A 47 13.10 -3.72 11.25
CA ASP A 47 12.65 -4.65 10.20
C ASP A 47 11.15 -5.01 10.34
N CYS A 48 10.38 -4.15 11.01
CA CYS A 48 8.94 -4.32 11.18
C CYS A 48 8.23 -4.36 9.82
N ARG A 49 7.47 -5.41 9.54
CA ARG A 49 6.70 -5.56 8.29
C ARG A 49 5.26 -5.06 8.39
N HIS A 50 4.88 -4.58 9.58
CA HIS A 50 3.58 -4.01 9.90
C HIS A 50 2.41 -4.99 9.77
N LEU A 51 2.60 -6.27 10.09
CA LEU A 51 1.56 -7.30 9.98
C LEU A 51 1.14 -7.83 11.35
N SER A 52 2.06 -8.53 12.01
CA SER A 52 1.82 -9.22 13.30
C SER A 52 2.77 -8.77 14.40
N GLU A 53 3.73 -7.90 14.07
CA GLU A 53 4.77 -7.44 14.99
C GLU A 53 4.17 -6.68 16.18
N PRO A 54 4.65 -6.98 17.40
CA PRO A 54 4.23 -6.24 18.58
C PRO A 54 4.80 -4.81 18.54
N ALA A 55 4.06 -3.85 19.10
CA ALA A 55 4.45 -2.43 19.14
C ALA A 55 4.77 -1.83 17.75
N CYS A 56 3.99 -2.21 16.74
CA CYS A 56 4.02 -1.60 15.42
C CYS A 56 3.28 -0.26 15.40
N ALA A 57 3.97 0.82 15.01
CA ALA A 57 3.41 2.17 14.93
C ALA A 57 2.27 2.27 13.91
N ILE A 58 2.38 1.57 12.77
CA ILE A 58 1.33 1.51 11.74
C ILE A 58 0.06 0.86 12.27
N LYS A 59 0.19 -0.29 12.94
CA LYS A 59 -0.94 -1.01 13.52
C LYS A 59 -1.60 -0.21 14.64
N ALA A 60 -0.80 0.50 15.45
CA ALA A 60 -1.31 1.40 16.48
C ALA A 60 -2.07 2.58 15.88
N ALA A 61 -1.53 3.22 14.82
CA ALA A 61 -2.18 4.33 14.12
C ALA A 61 -3.49 3.91 13.45
N ALA A 62 -3.58 2.68 12.92
CA ALA A 62 -4.83 2.10 12.43
C ALA A 62 -5.85 1.94 13.57
N GLY A 63 -5.44 1.35 14.70
CA GLY A 63 -6.30 1.21 15.88
C GLY A 63 -6.75 2.54 16.51
N ALA A 64 -5.99 3.61 16.32
CA ALA A 64 -6.32 4.97 16.76
C ALA A 64 -7.18 5.75 15.74
N GLY A 65 -7.41 5.21 14.54
CA GLY A 65 -8.17 5.86 13.47
C GLY A 65 -7.39 6.92 12.68
N GLU A 66 -6.08 7.03 12.88
CA GLU A 66 -5.19 7.93 12.11
C GLU A 66 -4.90 7.35 10.71
N ILE A 67 -4.88 6.03 10.60
CA ILE A 67 -4.92 5.28 9.36
C ILE A 67 -6.30 4.62 9.26
N LEU A 68 -6.96 4.76 8.11
CA LEU A 68 -8.26 4.10 7.92
C LEU A 68 -8.09 2.58 7.96
N GLU A 69 -8.93 1.89 8.73
CA GLU A 69 -8.85 0.44 8.93
C GLU A 69 -8.81 -0.34 7.61
N TRP A 70 -9.63 0.07 6.63
CA TRP A 70 -9.67 -0.58 5.31
C TRP A 70 -8.39 -0.38 4.50
N ARG A 71 -7.65 0.72 4.72
CA ARG A 71 -6.35 0.98 4.10
C ARG A 71 -5.29 0.07 4.69
N TYR A 72 -5.25 -0.04 6.02
CA TYR A 72 -4.36 -0.99 6.70
C TYR A 72 -4.66 -2.44 6.26
N ALA A 73 -5.94 -2.83 6.20
CA ALA A 73 -6.33 -4.14 5.70
C ALA A 73 -5.93 -4.38 4.23
N ALA A 74 -5.99 -3.34 3.38
CA ALA A 74 -5.50 -3.41 2.00
C ALA A 74 -3.99 -3.60 1.93
N TYR A 75 -3.23 -2.88 2.75
CA TYR A 75 -1.78 -3.08 2.89
C TYR A 75 -1.46 -4.52 3.28
N CYS A 76 -2.11 -5.06 4.32
CA CYS A 76 -1.89 -6.45 4.75
C CYS A 76 -2.15 -7.46 3.63
N ARG A 77 -3.22 -7.28 2.84
CA ARG A 77 -3.52 -8.16 1.69
C ARG A 77 -2.43 -8.09 0.61
N LEU A 78 -1.99 -6.87 0.25
CA LEU A 78 -0.94 -6.70 -0.75
C LEU A 78 0.41 -7.22 -0.26
N ALA A 79 0.73 -7.02 1.02
CA ALA A 79 1.97 -7.50 1.63
C ALA A 79 2.02 -9.04 1.73
N ASP A 80 0.86 -9.69 1.86
CA ASP A 80 0.73 -11.15 1.81
C ASP A 80 0.93 -11.66 0.38
N GLN A 81 0.21 -11.08 -0.59
CA GLN A 81 0.35 -11.40 -2.02
C GLN A 81 1.76 -11.21 -2.57
N ASN A 82 2.49 -10.21 -2.05
CA ASN A 82 3.85 -9.88 -2.48
C ASN A 82 4.93 -10.83 -1.90
N ARG A 83 4.56 -11.74 -0.97
CA ARG A 83 5.46 -12.78 -0.46
C ARG A 83 5.58 -13.95 -1.42
N ASP A 84 4.47 -14.31 -2.07
CA ASP A 84 4.41 -15.35 -3.09
C ASP A 84 5.15 -14.93 -4.38
#